data_AF-A0A0D3DAY4-F1
#
_entry.id   AF-A0A0D3DAY4-F1
#
_cell.length_a   1.000
_cell.length_b   1.000
_cell.length_c   1.000
_cell.angle_alpha   90.00
_cell.angle_beta   90.00
_cell.angle_gamma   90.00
#
_symmetry.space_group_name_H-M   'P 1'
#
loop_
_entity.id
_entity.type
_entity.pdbx_description
1 polymer ?
#
loop_
_entity_poly.entity_id
_entity_poly.type
_entity_poly.pdbx_seq_one_letter_code
_entity_poly.pdbx_strand_id
1 'polypeptide(L)'
;MKTTKMLKRMFSFFIFLLFSFVTKNMAYLLSTNSRWIIDEKGERTKLACVNWPAHLQPAVAEGLSKQPVDAVAQKIVAMGFNCVRLTWPLDLATNVTLATNVTVRDSFQSLGLNTDISGFETNNPSMIDLPLIEAYQSVVTTLGKYNVMVILDNHLTKPGWCCGNDDGNGFFGDIFFDPATWISGLTYMATSFKDTSNVVGMSLRNELRGPKQNVDDWFKYMQQGAEAVHEANPYALVILSGFSYDTDLSFVQSIHVNLTFSGKLVFELHRYSFTNADIWSSKNPNDACGEILKIIDDGGGFILRDFPVFLSEFGIDLRGGNVNDNRYMGCILGWAAENDIDWSIWGLQGSYYIREGVVGMTEYYGVLDSDWISVRNNSFMQRLSLIQSTLQGPDPQPEVSNLIFHPLTGLCMLQSSLDPTKVNLGRCNQSQPWDYTTENTLKLKNIPLCLANTGPNAPVKLSETSCSIPSLSQWQPISASNMLLAAKSTNNSLCLDVDGDNNLVATNCKCVNGEDSSCDPMSQWFKIVKVNKANEDV
;
A
#
# COMPACT_ATOMS: atom_id res chain seq x y z
N MET A 1 -45.24 11.26 73.22
CA MET A 1 -43.88 10.93 73.69
C MET A 1 -43.50 9.58 73.11
N LYS A 2 -42.42 9.54 72.32
CA LYS A 2 -41.62 8.39 71.86
C LYS A 2 -42.21 6.98 72.05
N THR A 3 -42.42 6.23 70.95
CA THR A 3 -41.62 5.01 70.69
C THR A 3 -41.85 4.42 69.30
N THR A 4 -40.70 4.22 68.66
CA THR A 4 -40.31 3.56 67.42
C THR A 4 -40.94 2.18 67.20
N LYS A 5 -41.36 1.86 65.97
CA LYS A 5 -41.31 0.48 65.44
C LYS A 5 -40.99 0.47 63.94
N MET A 6 -39.98 -0.34 63.64
CA MET A 6 -39.22 -0.45 62.41
C MET A 6 -40.09 -0.81 61.19
N LEU A 7 -39.85 -0.12 60.07
CA LEU A 7 -40.24 -0.59 58.75
C LEU A 7 -38.98 -1.06 58.01
N LYS A 8 -38.92 -2.37 57.74
CA LYS A 8 -37.88 -3.04 56.94
C LYS A 8 -37.75 -2.33 55.59
N ARG A 9 -36.59 -1.72 55.32
CA ARG A 9 -36.20 -1.35 53.95
C ARG A 9 -35.68 -2.61 53.26
N MET A 10 -36.42 -3.08 52.26
CA MET A 10 -35.94 -4.05 51.28
C MET A 10 -34.82 -3.37 50.47
N PHE A 11 -33.59 -3.86 50.62
CA PHE A 11 -32.49 -3.55 49.71
C PHE A 11 -32.71 -4.36 48.43
N SER A 12 -33.20 -3.72 47.36
CA SER A 12 -33.05 -4.27 46.00
C SER A 12 -31.60 -4.10 45.59
N PHE A 13 -30.86 -5.21 45.60
CA PHE A 13 -29.58 -5.32 44.92
C PHE A 13 -29.84 -5.24 43.40
N PHE A 14 -29.57 -4.08 42.80
CA PHE A 14 -29.38 -4.00 41.35
C PHE A 14 -28.03 -4.67 41.04
N ILE A 15 -28.08 -5.92 40.57
CA ILE A 15 -26.95 -6.60 39.98
C ILE A 15 -26.70 -5.91 38.64
N PHE A 16 -25.73 -4.99 38.60
CA PHE A 16 -25.11 -4.56 37.35
C PHE A 16 -24.33 -5.76 36.81
N LEU A 17 -24.95 -6.51 35.91
CA LEU A 17 -24.23 -7.40 35.00
C LEU A 17 -23.31 -6.52 34.16
N LEU A 18 -22.05 -6.43 34.59
CA LEU A 18 -20.93 -6.08 33.72
C LEU A 18 -20.93 -7.13 32.60
N PHE A 19 -21.58 -6.81 31.49
CA PHE A 19 -21.25 -7.44 30.22
C PHE A 19 -19.82 -7.04 29.93
N SER A 20 -18.88 -7.92 30.29
CA SER A 20 -17.57 -7.96 29.65
C SER A 20 -17.86 -8.09 28.16
N PHE A 21 -17.70 -7.01 27.41
CA PHE A 21 -17.51 -7.11 25.97
C PHE A 21 -16.24 -7.93 25.81
N VAL A 22 -16.40 -9.24 25.68
CA VAL A 22 -15.40 -10.08 25.04
C VAL A 22 -15.37 -9.53 23.63
N THR A 23 -14.42 -8.64 23.36
CA THR A 23 -14.02 -8.34 21.99
C THR A 23 -13.62 -9.68 21.42
N LYS A 24 -14.51 -10.29 20.63
CA LYS A 24 -14.08 -11.37 19.74
C LYS A 24 -13.00 -10.72 18.87
N ASN A 25 -11.73 -11.00 19.18
CA ASN A 25 -10.66 -10.81 18.21
C ASN A 25 -11.10 -11.64 17.01
N MET A 26 -11.66 -10.98 15.99
CA MET A 26 -11.97 -11.66 14.76
C MET A 26 -10.63 -12.04 14.16
N ALA A 27 -10.39 -13.34 14.05
CA ALA A 27 -9.31 -13.83 13.22
C ALA A 27 -9.55 -13.31 11.80
N TYR A 28 -8.58 -12.60 11.24
CA TYR A 28 -8.61 -12.22 9.83
C TYR A 28 -8.22 -13.46 9.02
N LEU A 29 -9.17 -14.38 8.84
CA LEU A 29 -8.94 -15.54 8.00
C LEU A 29 -9.10 -15.13 6.55
N LEU A 30 -8.02 -14.61 5.96
CA LEU A 30 -7.99 -14.19 4.56
C LEU A 30 -7.72 -15.37 3.65
N SER A 31 -8.30 -15.35 2.46
CA SER A 31 -8.01 -16.30 1.37
C SER A 31 -7.94 -15.58 0.03
N THR A 32 -7.59 -16.29 -1.04
CA THR A 32 -7.52 -15.74 -2.39
C THR A 32 -8.55 -16.39 -3.30
N ASN A 33 -9.20 -15.57 -4.13
CA ASN A 33 -10.13 -15.99 -5.15
C ASN A 33 -9.90 -15.14 -6.41
N SER A 34 -9.41 -15.78 -7.48
CA SER A 34 -8.86 -15.08 -8.64
C SER A 34 -7.84 -14.02 -8.17
N ARG A 35 -7.91 -12.80 -8.70
CA ARG A 35 -7.03 -11.68 -8.34
C ARG A 35 -7.29 -11.04 -6.98
N TRP A 36 -8.26 -11.53 -6.21
CA TRP A 36 -8.74 -10.86 -5.00
C TRP A 36 -8.30 -11.59 -3.74
N ILE A 37 -7.92 -10.81 -2.73
CA ILE A 37 -7.86 -11.24 -1.33
C ILE A 37 -9.26 -11.03 -0.74
N ILE A 38 -9.80 -12.08 -0.13
CA ILE A 38 -11.17 -12.11 0.40
C ILE A 38 -11.18 -12.57 1.86
N ASP A 39 -12.20 -12.16 2.60
CA ASP A 39 -12.47 -12.65 3.95
C ASP A 39 -13.24 -14.00 3.94
N GLU A 40 -13.62 -14.49 5.12
CA GLU A 40 -14.39 -15.73 5.28
C GLU A 40 -15.77 -15.69 4.62
N LYS A 41 -16.32 -14.50 4.35
CA LYS A 41 -17.61 -14.31 3.68
C LYS A 41 -17.48 -14.24 2.16
N GLY A 42 -16.25 -14.21 1.64
CA GLY A 42 -15.97 -14.00 0.23
C GLY A 42 -15.97 -12.52 -0.19
N GLU A 43 -15.96 -11.59 0.77
CA GLU A 43 -15.93 -10.15 0.52
C GLU A 43 -14.48 -9.69 0.28
N ARG A 44 -14.27 -8.77 -0.68
CA ARG A 44 -12.93 -8.22 -0.97
C ARG A 44 -12.37 -7.52 0.26
N THR A 45 -11.23 -8.00 0.73
CA THR A 45 -10.41 -7.32 1.73
C THR A 45 -9.29 -6.58 1.02
N LYS A 46 -9.26 -5.26 1.16
CA LYS A 46 -8.20 -4.39 0.66
C LYS A 46 -7.05 -4.33 1.66
N LEU A 47 -5.82 -4.52 1.21
CA LEU A 47 -4.62 -4.25 1.99
C LEU A 47 -4.06 -2.88 1.58
N ALA A 48 -4.20 -1.91 2.46
CA ALA A 48 -3.63 -0.56 2.34
C ALA A 48 -2.61 -0.39 3.45
N CYS A 49 -1.39 -0.86 3.20
CA CYS A 49 -0.38 -1.03 4.23
C CYS A 49 0.68 0.07 4.22
N VAL A 50 1.45 0.09 5.31
CA VAL A 50 2.73 0.81 5.39
C VAL A 50 3.83 -0.16 5.81
N ASN A 51 5.01 -0.03 5.22
CA ASN A 51 6.18 -0.81 5.65
C ASN A 51 6.74 -0.24 6.96
N TRP A 52 6.96 -1.07 7.98
CA TRP A 52 7.60 -0.67 9.23
C TRP A 52 8.89 -1.47 9.44
N PRO A 53 10.06 -0.81 9.40
CA PRO A 53 11.34 -1.47 9.65
C PRO A 53 11.47 -1.96 11.10
N ALA A 54 11.80 -3.23 11.26
CA ALA A 54 12.27 -3.84 12.51
C ALA A 54 13.45 -4.82 12.26
N HIS A 55 13.98 -4.86 11.03
CA HIS A 55 15.08 -5.73 10.63
C HIS A 55 16.47 -5.09 10.69
N LEU A 56 16.55 -3.80 11.02
CA LEU A 56 17.82 -3.05 11.07
C LEU A 56 18.70 -3.57 12.21
N GLN A 57 19.92 -3.03 12.34
CA GLN A 57 20.93 -3.50 13.30
C GLN A 57 20.40 -3.71 14.73
N PRO A 58 19.51 -2.85 15.28
CA PRO A 58 18.97 -3.09 16.61
C PRO A 58 18.00 -4.27 16.73
N ALA A 59 17.48 -4.79 15.61
CA ALA A 59 16.47 -5.85 15.52
C ALA A 59 15.20 -5.60 16.35
N VAL A 60 14.78 -4.35 16.42
CA VAL A 60 13.53 -3.88 17.05
C VAL A 60 12.88 -2.83 16.15
N ALA A 61 11.56 -2.72 16.20
CA ALA A 61 10.82 -1.77 15.38
C ALA A 61 11.30 -0.33 15.60
N GLU A 62 11.56 0.38 14.50
CA GLU A 62 12.06 1.76 14.52
C GLU A 62 11.08 2.69 15.26
N GLY A 63 11.60 3.74 15.91
CA GLY A 63 10.81 4.83 16.47
C GLY A 63 10.26 4.63 17.89
N LEU A 64 10.38 3.44 18.46
CA LEU A 64 9.88 3.13 19.80
C LEU A 64 10.67 3.82 20.94
N SER A 65 11.82 4.46 20.65
CA SER A 65 12.45 5.38 21.62
C SER A 65 11.77 6.75 21.67
N LYS A 66 10.95 7.08 20.67
CA LYS A 66 10.31 8.39 20.51
C LYS A 66 8.82 8.36 20.78
N GLN A 67 8.15 7.23 20.55
CA GLN A 67 6.72 7.07 20.76
C GLN A 67 6.37 5.71 21.39
N PRO A 68 5.34 5.64 22.24
CA PRO A 68 4.74 4.36 22.64
C PRO A 68 4.22 3.59 21.43
N VAL A 69 4.36 2.27 21.43
CA VAL A 69 3.85 1.42 20.33
C VAL A 69 2.35 1.62 20.08
N ASP A 70 1.57 1.86 21.14
CA ASP A 70 0.16 2.22 21.07
C ASP A 70 -0.09 3.50 20.26
N ALA A 71 0.73 4.54 20.47
CA ALA A 71 0.60 5.81 19.77
C ALA A 71 0.94 5.65 18.28
N VAL A 72 1.96 4.84 17.96
CA VAL A 72 2.30 4.52 16.56
C VAL A 72 1.16 3.75 15.89
N ALA A 73 0.60 2.74 16.55
CA ALA A 73 -0.53 1.97 16.03
C ALA A 73 -1.77 2.84 15.77
N GLN A 74 -2.13 3.73 16.71
CA GLN A 74 -3.21 4.70 16.51
C GLN A 74 -2.93 5.64 15.33
N LYS A 75 -1.67 6.08 15.18
CA LYS A 75 -1.28 6.97 14.08
C LYS A 75 -1.40 6.29 12.73
N ILE A 76 -1.02 5.02 12.62
CA ILE A 76 -1.18 4.20 11.41
C ILE A 76 -2.65 4.19 10.96
N VAL A 77 -3.57 3.88 11.88
CA VAL A 77 -5.02 3.89 11.61
C VAL A 77 -5.52 5.29 11.25
N ALA A 78 -5.09 6.32 11.97
CA ALA A 78 -5.49 7.70 11.70
C ALA A 78 -5.02 8.23 10.33
N MET A 79 -3.96 7.65 9.76
CA MET A 79 -3.48 7.94 8.40
C MET A 79 -4.23 7.15 7.32
N GLY A 80 -5.17 6.28 7.71
CA GLY A 80 -6.00 5.47 6.80
C GLY A 80 -5.37 4.15 6.38
N PHE A 81 -4.27 3.72 7.02
CA PHE A 81 -3.70 2.38 6.79
C PHE A 81 -4.45 1.35 7.64
N ASN A 82 -4.64 0.16 7.09
CA ASN A 82 -5.26 -0.97 7.80
C ASN A 82 -4.30 -2.15 8.04
N CYS A 83 -3.07 -2.06 7.53
CA CYS A 83 -2.06 -3.08 7.70
C CYS A 83 -0.64 -2.51 7.80
N VAL A 84 0.27 -3.34 8.32
CA VAL A 84 1.71 -3.09 8.37
C VAL A 84 2.43 -4.28 7.74
N ARG A 85 3.33 -4.02 6.78
CA ARG A 85 4.36 -4.98 6.41
C ARG A 85 5.54 -4.80 7.36
N LEU A 86 5.63 -5.66 8.36
CA LEU A 86 6.59 -5.57 9.47
C LEU A 86 7.81 -6.44 9.15
N THR A 87 8.87 -5.76 8.75
CA THR A 87 10.13 -6.43 8.34
C THR A 87 10.82 -7.11 9.52
N TRP A 88 11.52 -8.22 9.29
CA TRP A 88 12.35 -8.89 10.29
C TRP A 88 13.60 -9.52 9.64
N PRO A 89 14.72 -9.66 10.38
CA PRO A 89 15.92 -10.33 9.88
C PRO A 89 15.86 -11.84 10.19
N LEU A 90 16.35 -12.71 9.30
CA LEU A 90 16.30 -14.16 9.48
C LEU A 90 16.94 -14.63 10.80
N ASP A 91 18.05 -14.01 11.19
CA ASP A 91 18.76 -14.32 12.44
C ASP A 91 17.87 -14.13 13.68
N LEU A 92 16.85 -13.26 13.63
CA LEU A 92 15.89 -13.12 14.74
C LEU A 92 15.08 -14.41 14.96
N ALA A 93 14.92 -15.23 13.92
CA ALA A 93 14.21 -16.52 13.99
C ALA A 93 15.15 -17.72 14.14
N THR A 94 16.42 -17.61 13.73
CA THR A 94 17.33 -18.77 13.63
C THR A 94 18.54 -18.70 14.57
N ASN A 95 18.93 -17.51 15.04
CA ASN A 95 20.00 -17.34 16.00
C ASN A 95 19.42 -17.18 17.41
N VAL A 96 19.34 -18.30 18.14
CA VAL A 96 18.76 -18.34 19.50
C VAL A 96 19.44 -17.34 20.43
N THR A 97 20.76 -17.19 20.38
CA THR A 97 21.48 -16.23 21.24
C THR A 97 21.02 -14.80 20.97
N LEU A 98 20.89 -14.40 19.70
CA LEU A 98 20.37 -13.10 19.34
C LEU A 98 18.91 -12.95 19.79
N ALA A 99 18.06 -13.92 19.47
CA ALA A 99 16.62 -13.84 19.68
C ALA A 99 16.24 -13.80 21.17
N THR A 100 16.85 -14.65 22.00
CA THR A 100 16.40 -14.91 23.37
C THR A 100 17.31 -14.37 24.45
N ASN A 101 18.60 -14.15 24.17
CA ASN A 101 19.57 -13.73 25.20
C ASN A 101 19.95 -12.26 25.10
N VAL A 102 19.72 -11.61 23.95
CA VAL A 102 19.95 -10.18 23.77
C VAL A 102 18.61 -9.47 23.99
N THR A 103 18.58 -8.55 24.94
CA THR A 103 17.42 -7.66 25.14
C THR A 103 17.48 -6.45 24.21
N VAL A 104 16.37 -5.71 24.10
CA VAL A 104 16.37 -4.41 23.38
C VAL A 104 17.44 -3.48 23.96
N ARG A 105 17.56 -3.43 25.30
CA ARG A 105 18.60 -2.67 25.99
C ARG A 105 20.00 -3.10 25.60
N ASP A 106 20.30 -4.40 25.65
CA ASP A 106 21.63 -4.92 25.31
C ASP A 106 22.02 -4.57 23.87
N SER A 107 21.06 -4.71 22.95
CA SER A 107 21.24 -4.33 21.54
C SER A 107 21.60 -2.84 21.42
N PHE A 108 20.83 -1.95 22.03
CA PHE A 108 21.13 -0.51 22.01
C PHE A 108 22.46 -0.16 22.69
N GLN A 109 22.81 -0.82 23.80
CA GLN A 109 24.10 -0.63 24.47
C GLN A 109 25.26 -1.03 23.57
N SER A 110 25.15 -2.15 22.88
CA SER A 110 26.18 -2.63 21.95
C SER A 110 26.44 -1.67 20.78
N LEU A 111 25.43 -0.86 20.44
CA LEU A 111 25.47 0.14 19.37
C LEU A 111 25.75 1.56 19.87
N GLY A 112 25.92 1.76 21.19
CA GLY A 112 26.17 3.08 21.78
C GLY A 112 24.95 4.01 21.78
N LEU A 113 23.73 3.49 21.65
CA LEU A 113 22.49 4.23 21.50
C LEU A 113 21.87 4.67 22.86
N ASN A 114 22.67 5.32 23.70
CA ASN A 114 22.28 5.68 25.08
C ASN A 114 21.03 6.58 25.17
N THR A 115 20.86 7.49 24.20
CA THR A 115 19.69 8.36 24.10
C THR A 115 18.42 7.56 23.79
N ASP A 116 18.54 6.56 22.92
CA ASP A 116 17.41 5.70 22.55
C ASP A 116 17.01 4.76 23.69
N ILE A 117 17.97 4.28 24.50
CA ILE A 117 17.65 3.55 25.73
C ILE A 117 16.76 4.40 26.63
N SER A 118 17.17 5.64 26.93
CA SER A 118 16.41 6.53 27.82
C SER A 118 15.01 6.84 27.27
N GLY A 119 14.93 7.07 25.95
CA GLY A 119 13.66 7.32 25.27
C GLY A 119 12.74 6.09 25.28
N PHE A 120 13.30 4.90 25.06
CA PHE A 120 12.54 3.65 25.04
C PHE A 120 12.08 3.25 26.44
N GLU A 121 12.88 3.46 27.49
CA GLU A 121 12.46 3.31 28.89
C GLU A 121 11.28 4.23 29.23
N THR A 122 11.26 5.43 28.67
CA THR A 122 10.18 6.39 28.89
C THR A 122 8.91 5.97 28.16
N ASN A 123 9.03 5.58 26.89
CA ASN A 123 7.88 5.37 26.00
C ASN A 123 7.34 3.94 26.01
N ASN A 124 8.20 2.94 26.23
CA ASN A 124 7.87 1.52 26.19
C ASN A 124 8.62 0.75 27.32
N PRO A 125 8.45 1.13 28.60
CA PRO A 125 9.20 0.57 29.74
C PRO A 125 9.06 -0.94 29.89
N SER A 126 7.92 -1.52 29.50
CA SER A 126 7.68 -2.96 29.59
C SER A 126 8.40 -3.77 28.50
N MET A 127 9.01 -3.13 27.50
CA MET A 127 9.62 -3.79 26.34
C MET A 127 11.15 -3.67 26.30
N ILE A 128 11.74 -2.68 26.99
CA ILE A 128 13.19 -2.38 26.88
C ILE A 128 14.09 -3.54 27.36
N ASP A 129 13.64 -4.31 28.32
CA ASP A 129 14.37 -5.46 28.89
C ASP A 129 13.85 -6.81 28.37
N LEU A 130 12.96 -6.80 27.36
CA LEU A 130 12.52 -8.03 26.71
C LEU A 130 13.59 -8.52 25.72
N PRO A 131 13.72 -9.86 25.55
CA PRO A 131 14.42 -10.43 24.41
C PRO A 131 13.88 -9.89 23.09
N LEU A 132 14.75 -9.76 22.08
CA LEU A 132 14.39 -9.15 20.80
C LEU A 132 13.17 -9.81 20.13
N ILE A 133 13.04 -11.14 20.18
CA ILE A 133 11.87 -11.83 19.62
C ILE A 133 10.57 -11.51 20.37
N GLU A 134 10.63 -11.37 21.69
CA GLU A 134 9.48 -11.01 22.52
C GLU A 134 9.08 -9.54 22.32
N ALA A 135 10.06 -8.65 22.09
CA ALA A 135 9.80 -7.27 21.71
C ALA A 135 9.08 -7.19 20.35
N TYR A 136 9.53 -7.97 19.35
CA TYR A 136 8.85 -8.09 18.06
C TYR A 136 7.41 -8.60 18.20
N GLN A 137 7.20 -9.67 18.99
CA GLN A 137 5.86 -10.21 19.30
C GLN A 137 4.97 -9.17 20.01
N SER A 138 5.53 -8.36 20.90
CA SER A 138 4.80 -7.29 21.61
C SER A 138 4.31 -6.20 20.65
N VAL A 139 5.10 -5.86 19.62
CA VAL A 139 4.66 -4.93 18.56
C VAL A 139 3.49 -5.53 17.78
N VAL A 140 3.62 -6.77 17.29
CA VAL A 140 2.57 -7.46 16.52
C VAL A 140 1.26 -7.56 17.31
N THR A 141 1.37 -7.95 18.59
CA THR A 141 0.22 -8.06 19.50
C THR A 141 -0.45 -6.70 19.71
N THR A 142 0.33 -5.63 19.82
CA THR A 142 -0.22 -4.28 20.00
C THR A 142 -0.91 -3.78 18.75
N LEU A 143 -0.35 -3.99 17.56
CA LEU A 143 -1.02 -3.70 16.29
C LEU A 143 -2.40 -4.38 16.21
N GLY A 144 -2.50 -5.63 16.69
CA GLY A 144 -3.77 -6.36 16.75
C GLY A 144 -4.84 -5.70 17.63
N LYS A 145 -4.45 -5.07 18.75
CA LYS A 145 -5.40 -4.33 19.63
C LYS A 145 -6.05 -3.14 18.92
N TYR A 146 -5.40 -2.61 17.89
CA TYR A 146 -5.89 -1.49 17.07
C TYR A 146 -6.50 -1.95 15.74
N ASN A 147 -6.76 -3.26 15.57
CA ASN A 147 -7.28 -3.85 14.33
C ASN A 147 -6.36 -3.59 13.11
N VAL A 148 -5.05 -3.53 13.33
CA VAL A 148 -4.06 -3.41 12.26
C VAL A 148 -3.56 -4.81 11.89
N MET A 149 -3.83 -5.21 10.65
CA MET A 149 -3.32 -6.45 10.08
C MET A 149 -1.79 -6.39 9.91
N VAL A 150 -1.11 -7.52 9.98
CA VAL A 150 0.34 -7.62 9.91
C VAL A 150 0.72 -8.64 8.84
N ILE A 151 1.61 -8.21 7.95
CA ILE A 151 2.35 -9.08 7.04
C ILE A 151 3.77 -9.16 7.56
N LEU A 152 4.24 -10.38 7.87
CA LEU A 152 5.61 -10.59 8.33
C LEU A 152 6.52 -10.68 7.12
N ASP A 153 7.51 -9.80 7.03
CA ASP A 153 8.40 -9.75 5.87
C ASP A 153 9.83 -10.15 6.21
N ASN A 154 10.31 -11.27 5.66
CA ASN A 154 11.71 -11.66 5.81
C ASN A 154 12.60 -10.77 4.94
N HIS A 155 13.13 -9.71 5.54
CA HIS A 155 13.73 -8.62 4.78
C HIS A 155 15.22 -8.83 4.47
N LEU A 156 15.95 -9.41 5.41
CA LEU A 156 17.39 -9.66 5.31
C LEU A 156 17.74 -10.90 6.13
N THR A 157 18.94 -11.47 5.96
CA THR A 157 19.38 -12.52 6.88
C THR A 157 19.89 -11.94 8.19
N LYS A 158 20.92 -11.11 8.11
CA LYS A 158 21.53 -10.47 9.29
C LYS A 158 20.84 -9.14 9.58
N PRO A 159 20.70 -8.72 10.86
CA PRO A 159 20.21 -7.39 11.17
C PRO A 159 21.07 -6.31 10.52
N GLY A 160 20.46 -5.40 9.75
CA GLY A 160 21.23 -4.40 9.01
C GLY A 160 20.48 -3.70 7.88
N TRP A 161 21.19 -2.79 7.21
CA TRP A 161 20.71 -2.08 6.02
C TRP A 161 21.05 -2.86 4.73
N CYS A 162 20.22 -2.71 3.71
CA CYS A 162 20.36 -3.34 2.38
C CYS A 162 20.05 -2.28 1.29
N CYS A 163 20.06 -2.54 -0.01
CA CYS A 163 20.09 -3.81 -0.72
C CYS A 163 21.09 -3.75 -1.89
N GLY A 164 22.36 -4.06 -1.61
CA GLY A 164 23.42 -4.10 -2.62
C GLY A 164 23.33 -5.37 -3.48
N ASN A 165 23.89 -5.34 -4.69
CA ASN A 165 24.04 -6.57 -5.50
C ASN A 165 25.10 -7.53 -4.92
N ASP A 166 25.95 -7.05 -4.02
CA ASP A 166 27.10 -7.72 -3.44
C ASP A 166 27.05 -7.80 -1.91
N ASP A 167 25.89 -7.49 -1.31
CA ASP A 167 25.72 -7.54 0.15
C ASP A 167 25.61 -8.95 0.73
N GLY A 168 25.67 -9.98 -0.13
CA GLY A 168 25.69 -11.37 0.27
C GLY A 168 24.34 -11.92 0.75
N ASN A 169 23.23 -11.23 0.47
CA ASN A 169 21.88 -11.61 0.86
C ASN A 169 20.91 -11.78 -0.32
N GLY A 170 21.37 -11.52 -1.55
CA GLY A 170 20.50 -11.29 -2.71
C GLY A 170 19.80 -12.53 -3.25
N PHE A 171 20.43 -13.71 -3.22
CA PHE A 171 19.81 -14.93 -3.73
C PHE A 171 20.22 -16.18 -2.95
N PHE A 172 19.46 -17.25 -3.13
CA PHE A 172 19.73 -18.55 -2.53
C PHE A 172 21.18 -18.99 -2.77
N GLY A 173 21.87 -19.42 -1.71
CA GLY A 173 23.28 -19.80 -1.76
C GLY A 173 24.26 -18.63 -1.72
N ASP A 174 23.81 -17.40 -1.51
CA ASP A 174 24.69 -16.31 -1.07
C ASP A 174 25.25 -16.55 0.34
N ILE A 175 26.34 -15.84 0.65
CA ILE A 175 27.13 -16.04 1.88
C ILE A 175 26.28 -15.99 3.15
N PHE A 176 25.21 -15.19 3.16
CA PHE A 176 24.29 -15.10 4.28
C PHE A 176 22.91 -15.70 3.98
N PHE A 177 22.68 -16.30 2.80
CA PHE A 177 21.36 -16.79 2.42
C PHE A 177 21.36 -18.29 2.11
N ASP A 178 21.45 -19.08 3.19
CA ASP A 178 21.29 -20.53 3.14
C ASP A 178 19.79 -20.94 3.09
N PRO A 179 19.34 -21.70 2.09
CA PRO A 179 17.92 -22.04 1.94
C PRO A 179 17.35 -22.87 3.09
N ALA A 180 18.12 -23.79 3.67
CA ALA A 180 17.63 -24.63 4.77
C ALA A 180 17.40 -23.81 6.04
N THR A 181 18.34 -22.92 6.35
CA THR A 181 18.23 -21.96 7.46
C THR A 181 17.04 -21.02 7.24
N TRP A 182 16.84 -20.53 6.01
CA TRP A 182 15.71 -19.68 5.66
C TRP A 182 14.35 -20.38 5.84
N ILE A 183 14.19 -21.60 5.32
CA ILE A 183 12.96 -22.41 5.52
C ILE A 183 12.71 -22.63 7.02
N SER A 184 13.75 -22.91 7.81
CA SER A 184 13.61 -23.07 9.27
C SER A 184 13.14 -21.78 9.94
N GLY A 185 13.66 -20.62 9.55
CA GLY A 185 13.23 -19.33 10.10
C GLY A 185 11.81 -18.95 9.70
N LEU A 186 11.42 -19.21 8.45
CA LEU A 186 10.04 -19.05 7.99
C LEU A 186 9.08 -19.92 8.80
N THR A 187 9.42 -21.19 9.01
CA THR A 187 8.63 -22.15 9.81
C THR A 187 8.49 -21.66 11.25
N TYR A 188 9.58 -21.17 11.85
CA TYR A 188 9.57 -20.63 13.22
C TYR A 188 8.64 -19.43 13.35
N MET A 189 8.73 -18.45 12.45
CA MET A 189 7.88 -17.25 12.47
C MET A 189 6.41 -17.61 12.21
N ALA A 190 6.13 -18.46 11.21
CA ALA A 190 4.79 -18.94 10.92
C ALA A 190 4.16 -19.63 12.15
N THR A 191 4.91 -20.54 12.79
CA THR A 191 4.47 -21.25 14.00
C THR A 191 4.21 -20.29 15.16
N SER A 192 5.11 -19.32 15.38
CA SER A 192 5.05 -18.37 16.49
C SER A 192 3.83 -17.44 16.40
N PHE A 193 3.31 -17.21 15.20
CA PHE A 193 2.18 -16.31 14.96
C PHE A 193 0.89 -17.02 14.52
N LYS A 194 0.84 -18.35 14.58
CA LYS A 194 -0.33 -19.15 14.15
C LYS A 194 -1.64 -18.74 14.82
N ASP A 195 -1.59 -18.45 16.11
CA ASP A 195 -2.77 -18.08 16.92
C ASP A 195 -2.94 -16.54 17.06
N THR A 196 -2.13 -15.77 16.33
CA THR A 196 -2.18 -14.30 16.35
C THR A 196 -3.08 -13.80 15.23
N SER A 197 -4.33 -13.51 15.57
CA SER A 197 -5.44 -13.21 14.64
C SER A 197 -5.18 -12.12 13.61
N ASN A 198 -4.32 -11.15 13.91
CA ASN A 198 -3.99 -10.03 13.01
C ASN A 198 -2.77 -10.30 12.13
N VAL A 199 -2.07 -11.43 12.26
CA VAL A 199 -1.04 -11.82 11.28
C VAL A 199 -1.74 -12.50 10.11
N VAL A 200 -1.83 -11.79 8.99
CA VAL A 200 -2.63 -12.19 7.82
C VAL A 200 -1.81 -12.75 6.68
N GLY A 201 -0.49 -12.55 6.69
CA GLY A 201 0.38 -13.04 5.63
C GLY A 201 1.85 -13.02 5.98
N MET A 202 2.64 -13.69 5.15
CA MET A 202 4.10 -13.68 5.22
C MET A 202 4.69 -13.44 3.82
N SER A 203 5.45 -12.36 3.67
CA SER A 203 6.37 -12.13 2.53
C SER A 203 7.62 -12.95 2.76
N LEU A 204 7.85 -13.92 1.86
CA LEU A 204 8.82 -14.97 2.10
C LEU A 204 10.27 -14.48 2.08
N ARG A 205 10.60 -13.54 1.20
CA ARG A 205 11.95 -12.95 1.11
C ARG A 205 11.92 -11.65 0.33
N ASN A 206 12.46 -10.59 0.89
CA ASN A 206 12.58 -9.29 0.22
C ASN A 206 13.64 -9.28 -0.89
N GLU A 207 13.25 -8.79 -2.07
CA GLU A 207 14.13 -8.37 -3.17
C GLU A 207 15.17 -9.41 -3.61
N LEU A 208 14.72 -10.56 -4.11
CA LEU A 208 15.65 -11.51 -4.72
C LEU A 208 16.39 -10.84 -5.89
N ARG A 209 17.73 -10.90 -5.89
CA ARG A 209 18.58 -10.08 -6.76
C ARG A 209 19.98 -10.67 -6.92
N GLY A 210 20.79 -10.01 -7.75
CA GLY A 210 22.20 -10.33 -7.93
C GLY A 210 22.47 -11.43 -8.97
N PRO A 211 23.75 -11.78 -9.18
CA PRO A 211 24.19 -12.59 -10.33
C PRO A 211 23.90 -14.09 -10.21
N LYS A 212 23.47 -14.58 -9.04
CA LYS A 212 23.15 -16.01 -8.83
C LYS A 212 21.69 -16.37 -9.17
N GLN A 213 20.86 -15.38 -9.45
CA GLN A 213 19.45 -15.60 -9.77
C GLN A 213 19.30 -16.59 -10.92
N ASN A 214 18.47 -17.61 -10.68
CA ASN A 214 18.10 -18.58 -11.70
C ASN A 214 16.71 -19.14 -11.40
N VAL A 215 15.99 -19.48 -12.46
CA VAL A 215 14.59 -19.89 -12.40
C VAL A 215 14.42 -21.21 -11.64
N ASP A 216 15.32 -22.17 -11.84
CA ASP A 216 15.24 -23.50 -11.22
C ASP A 216 15.29 -23.44 -9.69
N ASP A 217 16.26 -22.69 -9.14
CA ASP A 217 16.37 -22.51 -7.69
C ASP A 217 15.24 -21.65 -7.13
N TRP A 218 14.75 -20.65 -7.87
CA TRP A 218 13.58 -19.88 -7.45
C TRP A 218 12.36 -20.79 -7.27
N PHE A 219 12.01 -21.60 -8.28
CA PHE A 219 10.87 -22.51 -8.17
C PHE A 219 11.06 -23.53 -7.06
N LYS A 220 12.28 -24.08 -6.93
CA LYS A 220 12.59 -25.06 -5.89
C LYS A 220 12.40 -24.47 -4.50
N TYR A 221 13.07 -23.36 -4.18
CA TYR A 221 13.12 -22.86 -2.81
C TYR A 221 11.89 -22.02 -2.45
N MET A 222 11.34 -21.21 -3.37
CA MET A 222 10.12 -20.45 -3.08
C MET A 222 8.92 -21.37 -2.83
N GLN A 223 8.81 -22.49 -3.57
CA GLN A 223 7.78 -23.50 -3.27
C GLN A 223 8.04 -24.19 -1.93
N GLN A 224 9.29 -24.56 -1.61
CA GLN A 224 9.61 -25.17 -0.31
C GLN A 224 9.30 -24.24 0.86
N GLY A 225 9.64 -22.95 0.74
CA GLY A 225 9.32 -21.93 1.74
C GLY A 225 7.81 -21.72 1.88
N ALA A 226 7.08 -21.71 0.76
CA ALA A 226 5.63 -21.59 0.74
C ALA A 226 4.92 -22.76 1.44
N GLU A 227 5.33 -24.00 1.14
CA GLU A 227 4.81 -25.19 1.80
C GLU A 227 5.10 -25.17 3.31
N ALA A 228 6.32 -24.80 3.69
CA ALA A 228 6.72 -24.75 5.10
C ALA A 228 5.91 -23.71 5.90
N VAL A 229 5.67 -22.52 5.32
CA VAL A 229 4.82 -21.51 5.95
C VAL A 229 3.38 -21.99 6.08
N HIS A 230 2.80 -22.54 5.00
CA HIS A 230 1.41 -23.00 5.01
C HIS A 230 1.20 -24.20 5.97
N GLU A 231 2.13 -25.14 6.04
CA GLU A 231 2.08 -26.27 6.98
C GLU A 231 2.10 -25.78 8.44
N ALA A 232 2.95 -24.82 8.76
CA ALA A 232 3.05 -24.24 10.10
C ALA A 232 1.84 -23.37 10.46
N ASN A 233 1.42 -22.50 9.53
CA ASN A 233 0.31 -21.56 9.68
C ASN A 233 -0.58 -21.53 8.42
N PRO A 234 -1.63 -22.38 8.35
CA PRO A 234 -2.52 -22.45 7.20
C PRO A 234 -3.47 -21.23 7.10
N TYR A 235 -3.47 -20.35 8.10
CA TYR A 235 -4.33 -19.18 8.11
C TYR A 235 -3.71 -18.00 7.34
N ALA A 236 -2.39 -17.88 7.35
CA ALA A 236 -1.66 -16.80 6.69
C ALA A 236 -1.68 -16.93 5.15
N LEU A 237 -1.77 -15.80 4.46
CA LEU A 237 -1.40 -15.68 3.06
C LEU A 237 0.10 -15.91 2.87
N VAL A 238 0.48 -16.54 1.77
CA VAL A 238 1.86 -16.81 1.40
C VAL A 238 2.22 -15.93 0.20
N ILE A 239 3.13 -14.98 0.41
CA ILE A 239 3.45 -13.94 -0.56
C ILE A 239 4.82 -14.21 -1.19
N LEU A 240 4.86 -14.42 -2.51
CA LEU A 240 6.07 -14.75 -3.26
C LEU A 240 6.64 -13.52 -3.98
N SER A 241 7.91 -13.27 -3.71
CA SER A 241 8.73 -12.23 -4.31
C SER A 241 9.40 -12.66 -5.61
N GLY A 242 9.96 -11.70 -6.36
CA GLY A 242 10.45 -11.86 -7.72
C GLY A 242 11.93 -11.56 -7.88
N PHE A 243 12.43 -11.66 -9.10
CA PHE A 243 13.79 -11.29 -9.43
C PHE A 243 13.99 -9.78 -9.52
N SER A 244 15.27 -9.41 -9.53
CA SER A 244 15.74 -8.05 -9.80
C SER A 244 15.07 -7.03 -8.90
N TYR A 245 15.16 -7.24 -7.58
CA TYR A 245 14.51 -6.38 -6.59
C TYR A 245 12.98 -6.41 -6.69
N ASP A 246 12.41 -7.61 -6.82
CA ASP A 246 10.96 -7.84 -6.97
C ASP A 246 10.34 -7.08 -8.15
N THR A 247 11.14 -6.88 -9.21
CA THR A 247 10.68 -6.22 -10.42
C THR A 247 10.25 -7.16 -11.54
N ASP A 248 10.64 -8.43 -11.45
CA ASP A 248 10.45 -9.42 -12.50
C ASP A 248 9.95 -10.77 -11.96
N LEU A 249 8.75 -11.15 -12.40
CA LEU A 249 8.09 -12.44 -12.25
C LEU A 249 7.67 -13.00 -13.62
N SER A 250 8.23 -12.49 -14.72
CA SER A 250 7.87 -12.88 -16.10
C SER A 250 8.02 -14.39 -16.35
N PHE A 251 8.99 -15.03 -15.69
CA PHE A 251 9.23 -16.47 -15.79
C PHE A 251 8.07 -17.33 -15.25
N VAL A 252 7.23 -16.80 -14.36
CA VAL A 252 6.04 -17.50 -13.83
C VAL A 252 4.96 -17.68 -14.88
N GLN A 253 4.98 -16.88 -15.97
CA GLN A 253 4.05 -17.04 -17.07
C GLN A 253 4.20 -18.39 -17.80
N SER A 254 5.44 -18.89 -17.88
CA SER A 254 5.76 -20.12 -18.61
C SER A 254 5.74 -21.37 -17.72
N ILE A 255 6.08 -21.20 -16.43
CA ILE A 255 6.17 -22.28 -15.46
C ILE A 255 5.29 -21.90 -14.27
N HIS A 256 4.26 -22.68 -14.00
CA HIS A 256 3.34 -22.38 -12.91
C HIS A 256 3.92 -22.89 -11.59
N VAL A 257 3.74 -22.11 -10.53
CA VAL A 257 4.02 -22.53 -9.15
C VAL A 257 3.11 -23.72 -8.81
N ASN A 258 3.71 -24.81 -8.33
CA ASN A 258 3.00 -26.03 -7.94
C ASN A 258 3.04 -26.21 -6.43
N LEU A 259 1.90 -26.00 -5.77
CA LEU A 259 1.73 -26.07 -4.32
C LEU A 259 0.62 -27.06 -3.96
N THR A 260 0.72 -27.67 -2.79
CA THR A 260 -0.27 -28.61 -2.24
C THR A 260 -1.53 -27.90 -1.73
N PHE A 261 -1.46 -26.59 -1.54
CA PHE A 261 -2.55 -25.74 -1.07
C PHE A 261 -3.01 -24.74 -2.14
N SER A 262 -4.23 -24.22 -1.95
CA SER A 262 -4.86 -23.22 -2.82
C SER A 262 -5.52 -22.12 -1.98
N GLY A 263 -5.82 -20.98 -2.60
CA GLY A 263 -6.57 -19.91 -1.93
C GLY A 263 -5.77 -19.15 -0.87
N LYS A 264 -4.43 -19.21 -0.90
CA LYS A 264 -3.54 -18.48 0.01
C LYS A 264 -2.38 -17.77 -0.69
N LEU A 265 -2.15 -18.07 -1.97
CA LEU A 265 -1.01 -17.57 -2.72
C LEU A 265 -1.24 -16.13 -3.22
N VAL A 266 -0.25 -15.27 -3.00
CA VAL A 266 -0.16 -13.90 -3.49
C VAL A 266 1.24 -13.70 -4.08
N PHE A 267 1.36 -12.88 -5.12
CA PHE A 267 2.66 -12.45 -5.66
C PHE A 267 2.93 -11.00 -5.26
N GLU A 268 4.20 -10.60 -5.10
CA GLU A 268 4.54 -9.22 -4.78
C GLU A 268 5.48 -8.57 -5.79
N LEU A 269 5.35 -7.25 -5.95
CA LEU A 269 6.17 -6.42 -6.81
C LEU A 269 6.64 -5.17 -6.07
N HIS A 270 7.87 -4.74 -6.35
CA HIS A 270 8.40 -3.44 -5.89
C HIS A 270 8.49 -2.48 -7.06
N ARG A 271 8.12 -1.21 -6.87
CA ARG A 271 8.32 -0.19 -7.90
C ARG A 271 8.80 1.11 -7.28
N TYR A 272 9.84 1.69 -7.88
CA TYR A 272 10.32 3.02 -7.56
C TYR A 272 10.67 3.77 -8.85
N SER A 273 10.76 5.09 -8.77
CA SER A 273 11.19 5.93 -9.89
C SER A 273 12.61 5.57 -10.38
N PHE A 274 13.50 5.22 -9.45
CA PHE A 274 14.90 4.91 -9.74
C PHE A 274 15.12 3.55 -10.40
N THR A 275 14.15 2.64 -10.31
CA THR A 275 14.17 1.36 -11.06
C THR A 275 14.35 1.59 -12.55
N ASN A 276 13.76 2.67 -13.08
CA ASN A 276 13.83 3.04 -14.49
C ASN A 276 14.13 4.55 -14.65
N ALA A 277 15.13 5.05 -13.92
CA ALA A 277 15.48 6.46 -13.89
C ALA A 277 15.73 7.07 -15.28
N ASP A 278 16.32 6.30 -16.20
CA ASP A 278 16.61 6.74 -17.56
C ASP A 278 15.33 7.00 -18.36
N ILE A 279 14.26 6.23 -18.15
CA ILE A 279 12.97 6.44 -18.83
C ILE A 279 12.35 7.76 -18.37
N TRP A 280 12.28 7.99 -17.05
CA TRP A 280 11.69 9.20 -16.48
C TRP A 280 12.48 10.48 -16.80
N SER A 281 13.79 10.37 -16.95
CA SER A 281 14.67 11.51 -17.23
C SER A 281 14.81 11.84 -18.72
N SER A 282 14.56 10.90 -19.63
CA SER A 282 14.77 11.09 -21.08
C SER A 282 13.49 11.27 -21.89
N LYS A 283 12.36 10.71 -21.44
CA LYS A 283 11.09 10.76 -22.19
C LYS A 283 10.13 11.78 -21.60
N ASN A 284 9.19 12.27 -22.41
CA ASN A 284 8.06 13.01 -21.86
C ASN A 284 7.24 12.12 -20.91
N PRO A 285 6.54 12.68 -19.92
CA PRO A 285 5.89 11.87 -18.89
C PRO A 285 4.80 10.92 -19.40
N ASN A 286 4.13 11.24 -20.52
CA ASN A 286 3.10 10.36 -21.09
C ASN A 286 3.71 9.08 -21.67
N ASP A 287 4.77 9.23 -22.47
CA ASP A 287 5.49 8.10 -23.07
C ASP A 287 6.24 7.31 -22.00
N ALA A 288 6.88 8.00 -21.05
CA ALA A 288 7.53 7.37 -19.91
C ALA A 288 6.53 6.51 -19.11
N CYS A 289 5.36 7.07 -18.75
CA CYS A 289 4.36 6.30 -18.03
C CYS A 289 3.84 5.12 -18.85
N GLY A 290 3.53 5.29 -20.14
CA GLY A 290 3.06 4.19 -21.00
C GLY A 290 4.06 3.02 -21.08
N GLU A 291 5.35 3.32 -21.20
CA GLU A 291 6.41 2.31 -21.21
C GLU A 291 6.58 1.64 -19.83
N ILE A 292 6.52 2.40 -18.74
CA ILE A 292 6.60 1.86 -17.37
C ILE A 292 5.43 0.94 -17.07
N LEU A 293 4.21 1.30 -17.47
CA LEU A 293 3.03 0.44 -17.30
C LEU A 293 3.17 -0.86 -18.09
N LYS A 294 3.79 -0.82 -19.28
CA LYS A 294 4.11 -2.03 -20.03
C LYS A 294 5.16 -2.89 -19.31
N ILE A 295 6.23 -2.29 -18.80
CA ILE A 295 7.25 -2.99 -18.00
C ILE A 295 6.63 -3.64 -16.75
N ILE A 296 5.68 -2.95 -16.10
CA ILE A 296 4.92 -3.51 -14.98
C ILE A 296 4.08 -4.72 -15.43
N ASP A 297 3.31 -4.61 -16.52
CA ASP A 297 2.48 -5.72 -17.01
C ASP A 297 3.35 -6.92 -17.38
N ASP A 298 4.40 -6.72 -18.18
CA ASP A 298 5.32 -7.76 -18.65
C ASP A 298 6.10 -8.41 -17.47
N GLY A 299 6.45 -7.62 -16.45
CA GLY A 299 7.23 -8.07 -15.30
C GLY A 299 6.41 -8.73 -14.19
N GLY A 300 5.08 -8.70 -14.22
CA GLY A 300 4.27 -9.37 -13.19
C GLY A 300 2.83 -8.85 -13.05
N GLY A 301 2.51 -7.69 -13.64
CA GLY A 301 1.15 -7.17 -13.66
C GLY A 301 0.17 -8.12 -14.36
N PHE A 302 0.64 -8.93 -15.33
CA PHE A 302 -0.19 -9.96 -15.98
C PHE A 302 -0.78 -10.99 -15.00
N ILE A 303 -0.16 -11.19 -13.83
CA ILE A 303 -0.58 -12.15 -12.80
C ILE A 303 -1.95 -11.75 -12.20
N LEU A 304 -2.31 -10.46 -12.23
CA LEU A 304 -3.62 -9.93 -11.81
C LEU A 304 -4.82 -10.49 -12.60
N ARG A 305 -4.58 -11.36 -13.60
CA ARG A 305 -5.63 -12.10 -14.29
C ARG A 305 -6.11 -13.30 -13.46
N ASP A 306 -5.21 -13.90 -12.68
CA ASP A 306 -5.43 -15.20 -12.04
C ASP A 306 -5.15 -15.19 -10.52
N PHE A 307 -4.24 -14.35 -10.03
CA PHE A 307 -3.84 -14.27 -8.62
C PHE A 307 -3.71 -12.82 -8.13
N PRO A 308 -3.83 -12.57 -6.81
CA PRO A 308 -3.57 -11.24 -6.28
C PRO A 308 -2.09 -10.88 -6.47
N VAL A 309 -1.85 -9.63 -6.84
CA VAL A 309 -0.52 -9.01 -6.82
C VAL A 309 -0.53 -7.93 -5.76
N PHE A 310 0.46 -7.95 -4.88
CA PHE A 310 0.68 -6.99 -3.81
C PHE A 310 1.82 -6.06 -4.19
N LEU A 311 1.56 -4.76 -4.36
CA LEU A 311 2.62 -3.76 -4.53
C LEU A 311 3.26 -3.50 -3.15
N SER A 312 4.09 -4.44 -2.70
CA SER A 312 4.64 -4.51 -1.33
C SER A 312 5.62 -3.40 -1.01
N GLU A 313 6.23 -2.77 -2.02
CA GLU A 313 6.99 -1.55 -1.86
C GLU A 313 6.84 -0.60 -3.05
N PHE A 314 6.54 0.65 -2.71
CA PHE A 314 6.68 1.81 -3.58
C PHE A 314 6.80 3.06 -2.73
N GLY A 315 7.39 4.12 -3.28
CA GLY A 315 7.60 5.35 -2.53
C GLY A 315 8.34 6.42 -3.35
N ILE A 316 8.46 7.60 -2.74
CA ILE A 316 9.19 8.74 -3.28
C ILE A 316 9.82 9.56 -2.15
N ASP A 317 10.76 10.43 -2.48
CA ASP A 317 11.21 11.46 -1.56
C ASP A 317 10.09 12.49 -1.28
N LEU A 318 9.54 12.44 -0.07
CA LEU A 318 8.39 13.25 0.33
C LEU A 318 8.71 14.72 0.61
N ARG A 319 9.98 15.14 0.44
CA ARG A 319 10.33 16.57 0.35
C ARG A 319 9.82 17.20 -0.95
N GLY A 320 9.49 16.39 -1.95
CA GLY A 320 8.83 16.81 -3.19
C GLY A 320 9.74 17.47 -4.23
N GLY A 321 11.06 17.55 -3.98
CA GLY A 321 12.02 18.19 -4.88
C GLY A 321 12.46 17.33 -6.09
N ASN A 322 12.15 16.03 -6.09
CA ASN A 322 12.53 15.12 -7.16
C ASN A 322 11.45 15.05 -8.24
N VAL A 323 11.80 15.53 -9.44
CA VAL A 323 10.87 15.59 -10.59
C VAL A 323 10.47 14.20 -11.09
N ASN A 324 11.42 13.26 -11.13
CA ASN A 324 11.15 11.89 -11.58
C ASN A 324 10.20 11.17 -10.63
N ASP A 325 10.43 11.33 -9.33
CA ASP A 325 9.55 10.82 -8.27
C ASP A 325 8.11 11.33 -8.44
N ASN A 326 7.95 12.64 -8.62
CA ASN A 326 6.63 13.26 -8.72
C ASN A 326 5.84 12.73 -9.94
N ARG A 327 6.50 12.56 -11.08
CA ARG A 327 5.93 11.98 -12.31
C ARG A 327 5.59 10.51 -12.16
N TYR A 328 6.56 9.74 -11.66
CA TYR A 328 6.42 8.32 -11.34
C TYR A 328 5.20 8.06 -10.46
N MET A 329 5.07 8.80 -9.36
CA MET A 329 3.99 8.59 -8.41
C MET A 329 2.62 8.87 -9.03
N GLY A 330 2.48 9.87 -9.91
CA GLY A 330 1.22 10.08 -10.63
C GLY A 330 0.82 8.88 -11.49
N CYS A 331 1.81 8.27 -12.16
CA CYS A 331 1.60 7.11 -13.03
C CYS A 331 1.17 5.87 -12.23
N ILE A 332 1.90 5.56 -11.15
CA ILE A 332 1.64 4.40 -10.30
C ILE A 332 0.32 4.51 -9.57
N LEU A 333 -0.06 5.69 -9.06
CA LEU A 333 -1.36 5.86 -8.41
C LEU A 333 -2.52 5.68 -9.41
N GLY A 334 -2.37 6.14 -10.66
CA GLY A 334 -3.34 5.88 -11.72
C GLY A 334 -3.49 4.39 -12.01
N TRP A 335 -2.39 3.65 -12.11
CA TRP A 335 -2.39 2.20 -12.32
C TRP A 335 -2.96 1.42 -11.14
N ALA A 336 -2.56 1.78 -9.91
CA ALA A 336 -3.02 1.15 -8.68
C ALA A 336 -4.53 1.33 -8.48
N ALA A 337 -5.07 2.51 -8.80
CA ALA A 337 -6.51 2.78 -8.74
C ALA A 337 -7.28 1.99 -9.81
N GLU A 338 -6.81 1.98 -11.06
CA GLU A 338 -7.45 1.22 -12.15
C GLU A 338 -7.54 -0.29 -11.85
N ASN A 339 -6.50 -0.83 -11.22
CA ASN A 339 -6.39 -2.25 -10.91
C ASN A 339 -6.88 -2.63 -9.51
N ASP A 340 -7.26 -1.67 -8.68
CA ASP A 340 -7.60 -1.89 -7.26
C ASP A 340 -6.62 -2.84 -6.53
N ILE A 341 -5.32 -2.62 -6.76
CA ILE A 341 -4.25 -3.49 -6.28
C ILE A 341 -4.06 -3.34 -4.76
N ASP A 342 -3.69 -4.40 -4.08
CA ASP A 342 -3.23 -4.34 -2.69
C ASP A 342 -1.83 -3.71 -2.63
N TRP A 343 -1.49 -2.95 -1.60
CA TRP A 343 -0.22 -2.21 -1.59
C TRP A 343 0.34 -1.92 -0.20
N SER A 344 1.65 -1.65 -0.14
CA SER A 344 2.36 -1.17 1.04
C SER A 344 3.36 -0.09 0.67
N ILE A 345 3.18 1.11 1.20
CA ILE A 345 4.08 2.24 0.93
C ILE A 345 5.37 2.09 1.75
N TRP A 346 6.54 2.31 1.15
CA TRP A 346 7.80 2.45 1.87
C TRP A 346 8.06 3.92 2.19
N GLY A 347 8.06 4.34 3.46
CA GLY A 347 7.82 3.54 4.69
C GLY A 347 7.18 4.35 5.82
N LEU A 348 7.01 3.75 7.00
CA LEU A 348 6.42 4.40 8.18
C LEU A 348 7.42 5.37 8.83
N GLN A 349 8.66 4.93 8.96
CA GLN A 349 9.71 5.51 9.77
C GLN A 349 10.11 6.89 9.27
N GLY A 350 10.12 7.89 10.16
CA GLY A 350 10.66 9.21 9.84
C GLY A 350 12.15 9.36 10.13
N SER A 351 12.74 8.40 10.85
CA SER A 351 14.17 8.32 11.16
C SER A 351 14.54 6.90 11.59
N TYR A 352 15.82 6.59 11.54
CA TYR A 352 16.39 5.33 12.04
C TYR A 352 17.11 5.54 13.37
N TYR A 353 17.13 4.51 14.22
CA TYR A 353 18.05 4.43 15.36
C TYR A 353 19.50 4.60 14.88
N ILE A 354 19.89 3.77 13.92
CA ILE A 354 21.17 3.84 13.23
C ILE A 354 21.00 3.26 11.83
N ARG A 355 21.49 3.97 10.83
CA ARG A 355 21.57 3.49 9.45
C ARG A 355 22.93 3.86 8.88
N GLU A 356 23.62 2.85 8.36
CA GLU A 356 24.94 3.03 7.71
C GLU A 356 25.95 3.80 8.60
N GLY A 357 25.89 3.56 9.92
CA GLY A 357 26.76 4.21 10.91
C GLY A 357 26.30 5.60 11.37
N VAL A 358 25.19 6.13 10.85
CA VAL A 358 24.65 7.44 11.23
C VAL A 358 23.45 7.25 12.17
N VAL A 359 23.60 7.72 13.41
CA VAL A 359 22.54 7.71 14.43
C VAL A 359 21.47 8.75 14.08
N GLY A 360 20.20 8.38 14.21
CA GLY A 360 19.09 9.30 14.02
C GLY A 360 18.90 9.77 12.57
N MET A 361 19.46 9.04 11.58
CA MET A 361 19.36 9.42 10.17
C MET A 361 17.89 9.59 9.77
N THR A 362 17.53 10.75 9.21
CA THR A 362 16.17 11.05 8.74
C THR A 362 15.84 10.23 7.50
N GLU A 363 14.65 9.64 7.47
CA GLU A 363 14.11 8.95 6.31
C GLU A 363 13.12 9.86 5.57
N TYR A 364 13.48 10.27 4.35
CA TYR A 364 12.68 11.18 3.55
C TYR A 364 11.62 10.47 2.70
N TYR A 365 11.71 9.15 2.54
CA TYR A 365 10.65 8.32 1.97
C TYR A 365 9.58 7.97 3.02
N GLY A 366 9.85 8.26 4.29
CA GLY A 366 8.98 7.97 5.43
C GLY A 366 7.77 8.89 5.51
N VAL A 367 6.57 8.32 5.71
CA VAL A 367 5.31 9.09 5.86
C VAL A 367 5.25 9.89 7.16
N LEU A 368 5.96 9.44 8.21
CA LEU A 368 6.18 10.23 9.42
C LEU A 368 7.42 11.12 9.28
N ASP A 369 7.41 12.24 10.01
CA ASP A 369 8.63 13.02 10.21
C ASP A 369 9.53 12.40 11.29
N SER A 370 10.76 12.90 11.39
CA SER A 370 11.78 12.43 12.34
C SER A 370 11.38 12.55 13.82
N ASP A 371 10.33 13.32 14.12
CA ASP A 371 9.71 13.43 15.45
C ASP A 371 8.80 12.24 15.81
N TRP A 372 8.44 11.40 14.82
CA TRP A 372 7.47 10.30 14.92
C TRP A 372 6.05 10.72 15.34
N ILE A 373 5.73 12.00 15.27
CA ILE A 373 4.43 12.59 15.61
C ILE A 373 3.75 13.13 14.36
N SER A 374 4.51 13.91 13.58
CA SER A 374 4.02 14.66 12.44
C SER A 374 3.96 13.79 11.19
N VAL A 375 2.91 13.97 10.37
CA VAL A 375 2.90 13.42 9.00
C VAL A 375 3.78 14.33 8.16
N ARG A 376 4.80 13.77 7.50
CA ARG A 376 5.78 14.54 6.72
C ARG A 376 5.13 15.36 5.61
N ASN A 377 4.15 14.77 4.92
CA ASN A 377 3.51 15.40 3.78
C ASN A 377 2.01 15.03 3.68
N ASN A 378 1.14 15.91 4.18
CA ASN A 378 -0.31 15.68 4.16
C ASN A 378 -0.91 15.73 2.74
N SER A 379 -0.36 16.52 1.83
CA SER A 379 -0.84 16.54 0.44
C SER A 379 -0.50 15.24 -0.28
N PHE A 380 0.63 14.61 0.03
CA PHE A 380 0.95 13.27 -0.42
C PHE A 380 -0.04 12.23 0.14
N MET A 381 -0.33 12.26 1.44
CA MET A 381 -1.32 11.33 2.04
C MET A 381 -2.69 11.45 1.36
N GLN A 382 -3.11 12.66 0.98
CA GLN A 382 -4.35 12.85 0.22
C GLN A 382 -4.34 12.10 -1.12
N ARG A 383 -3.19 12.02 -1.79
CA ARG A 383 -3.04 11.30 -3.08
C ARG A 383 -3.28 9.80 -2.95
N LEU A 384 -3.07 9.22 -1.77
CA LEU A 384 -3.31 7.80 -1.49
C LEU A 384 -4.79 7.49 -1.17
N SER A 385 -5.60 8.50 -0.84
CA SER A 385 -6.93 8.31 -0.25
C SER A 385 -7.86 7.41 -1.07
N LEU A 386 -7.88 7.55 -2.41
CA LEU A 386 -8.70 6.68 -3.25
C LEU A 386 -8.26 5.21 -3.16
N ILE A 387 -6.95 4.95 -3.24
CA ILE A 387 -6.42 3.58 -3.25
C ILE A 387 -6.40 2.94 -1.86
N GLN A 388 -6.72 3.68 -0.78
CA GLN A 388 -6.99 3.12 0.55
C GLN A 388 -8.36 2.42 0.61
N SER A 389 -9.28 2.77 -0.29
CA SER A 389 -10.62 2.20 -0.34
C SER A 389 -10.65 0.90 -1.17
N THR A 390 -11.60 0.02 -0.86
CA THR A 390 -11.96 -1.09 -1.75
C THR A 390 -12.77 -0.55 -2.93
N LEU A 391 -12.26 -0.69 -4.16
CA LEU A 391 -12.91 -0.14 -5.36
C LEU A 391 -13.68 -1.20 -6.14
N GLN A 392 -13.16 -2.42 -6.18
CA GLN A 392 -13.67 -3.55 -6.95
C GLN A 392 -13.72 -4.81 -6.06
N GLY A 393 -14.25 -5.92 -6.58
CA GLY A 393 -14.35 -7.18 -5.84
C GLY A 393 -14.77 -8.35 -6.72
N PRO A 394 -14.81 -9.59 -6.18
CA PRO A 394 -15.17 -10.79 -6.92
C PRO A 394 -16.63 -10.79 -7.42
N ASP A 395 -16.84 -11.23 -8.67
CA ASP A 395 -18.12 -11.49 -9.36
C ASP A 395 -19.07 -10.31 -9.65
N PRO A 396 -20.06 -10.44 -10.59
CA PRO A 396 -20.67 -9.30 -11.27
C PRO A 396 -21.62 -8.57 -10.34
N GLN A 397 -21.09 -7.54 -9.68
CA GLN A 397 -21.91 -6.57 -8.98
C GLN A 397 -22.82 -5.90 -10.02
N PRO A 398 -24.15 -5.88 -9.80
CA PRO A 398 -25.14 -5.50 -10.82
C PRO A 398 -25.02 -4.04 -11.28
N GLU A 399 -24.27 -3.21 -10.54
CA GLU A 399 -24.02 -1.82 -10.86
C GLU A 399 -22.52 -1.49 -10.87
N VAL A 400 -21.88 -1.71 -12.01
CA VAL A 400 -20.57 -1.11 -12.30
C VAL A 400 -20.78 0.38 -12.60
N SER A 401 -19.95 1.24 -12.04
CA SER A 401 -19.86 2.65 -12.39
C SER A 401 -18.39 3.08 -12.41
N ASN A 402 -18.12 4.33 -12.73
CA ASN A 402 -16.76 4.86 -12.78
C ASN A 402 -16.59 6.07 -11.85
N LEU A 403 -15.38 6.22 -11.35
CA LEU A 403 -14.84 7.47 -10.83
C LEU A 403 -13.85 8.03 -11.84
N ILE A 404 -13.79 9.35 -11.99
CA ILE A 404 -12.77 10.00 -12.82
C ILE A 404 -11.71 10.58 -11.88
N PHE A 405 -10.69 9.79 -11.61
CA PHE A 405 -9.62 10.05 -10.64
C PHE A 405 -8.54 10.95 -11.23
N HIS A 406 -8.04 11.90 -10.45
CA HIS A 406 -6.94 12.78 -10.80
C HIS A 406 -5.72 12.49 -9.90
N PRO A 407 -4.73 11.68 -10.37
CA PRO A 407 -3.66 11.14 -9.53
C PRO A 407 -2.74 12.17 -8.87
N LEU A 408 -2.61 13.36 -9.47
CA LEU A 408 -1.80 14.44 -8.90
C LEU A 408 -2.38 14.97 -7.59
N THR A 409 -3.71 15.08 -7.49
CA THR A 409 -4.38 15.65 -6.31
C THR A 409 -4.97 14.60 -5.37
N GLY A 410 -5.16 13.37 -5.84
CA GLY A 410 -5.89 12.34 -5.07
C GLY A 410 -7.41 12.52 -5.09
N LEU A 411 -7.91 13.46 -5.87
CA LEU A 411 -9.32 13.82 -5.91
C LEU A 411 -10.00 13.22 -7.14
N CYS A 412 -11.33 13.19 -7.13
CA CYS A 412 -12.13 12.76 -8.26
C CYS A 412 -12.99 13.90 -8.78
N MET A 413 -13.32 13.82 -10.06
CA MET A 413 -14.30 14.68 -10.71
C MET A 413 -15.68 14.52 -10.04
N LEU A 414 -16.31 15.63 -9.70
CA LEU A 414 -17.68 15.63 -9.17
C LEU A 414 -18.46 16.86 -9.64
N GLN A 415 -19.78 16.70 -9.74
CA GLN A 415 -20.68 17.82 -10.02
C GLN A 415 -20.69 18.78 -8.83
N SER A 416 -20.52 20.08 -9.11
CA SER A 416 -20.48 21.10 -8.07
C SER A 416 -21.84 21.22 -7.37
N SER A 417 -21.82 21.28 -6.03
CA SER A 417 -23.02 21.53 -5.21
C SER A 417 -23.50 22.98 -5.29
N LEU A 418 -22.63 23.92 -5.67
CA LEU A 418 -22.95 25.34 -5.80
C LEU A 418 -23.58 25.69 -7.15
N ASP A 419 -23.14 25.02 -8.21
CA ASP A 419 -23.63 25.20 -9.57
C ASP A 419 -23.67 23.83 -10.27
N PRO A 420 -24.85 23.20 -10.39
CA PRO A 420 -24.99 21.87 -11.00
C PRO A 420 -24.53 21.78 -12.47
N THR A 421 -24.28 22.91 -13.13
CA THR A 421 -23.73 22.94 -14.50
C THR A 421 -22.21 22.84 -14.53
N LYS A 422 -21.54 22.99 -13.38
CA LYS A 422 -20.08 22.96 -13.25
C LYS A 422 -19.59 21.65 -12.66
N VAL A 423 -18.31 21.41 -12.92
CA VAL A 423 -17.58 20.24 -12.43
C VAL A 423 -16.28 20.74 -11.80
N ASN A 424 -15.95 20.17 -10.64
CA ASN A 424 -14.70 20.44 -9.93
C ASN A 424 -14.12 19.13 -9.40
N LEU A 425 -12.88 19.17 -8.92
CA LEU A 425 -12.33 18.07 -8.13
C LEU A 425 -12.80 18.16 -6.68
N GLY A 426 -13.04 17.00 -6.07
CA GLY A 426 -13.23 16.87 -4.64
C GLY A 426 -13.05 15.44 -4.18
N ARG A 427 -13.44 15.13 -2.95
CA ARG A 427 -13.20 13.80 -2.37
C ARG A 427 -13.91 12.72 -3.19
N CYS A 428 -13.22 11.62 -3.45
CA CYS A 428 -13.75 10.57 -4.32
C CYS A 428 -15.02 9.90 -3.80
N ASN A 429 -15.19 9.82 -2.48
CA ASN A 429 -16.43 9.34 -1.84
C ASN A 429 -17.65 10.25 -2.04
N GLN A 430 -17.43 11.51 -2.40
CA GLN A 430 -18.48 12.48 -2.71
C GLN A 430 -18.80 12.54 -4.22
N SER A 431 -18.02 11.85 -5.05
CA SER A 431 -18.24 11.82 -6.50
C SER A 431 -19.47 11.00 -6.83
N GLN A 432 -20.29 11.52 -7.75
CA GLN A 432 -21.39 10.79 -8.32
C GLN A 432 -20.85 9.65 -9.20
N PRO A 433 -21.58 8.53 -9.34
CA PRO A 433 -21.19 7.48 -10.28
C PRO A 433 -21.21 8.03 -11.72
N TRP A 434 -20.16 7.77 -12.49
CA TRP A 434 -20.05 8.14 -13.90
C TRP A 434 -20.17 6.92 -14.82
N ASP A 435 -20.82 7.10 -15.96
CA ASP A 435 -20.74 6.20 -17.10
C ASP A 435 -19.74 6.74 -18.12
N TYR A 436 -18.89 5.85 -18.64
CA TYR A 436 -18.04 6.12 -19.79
C TYR A 436 -18.49 5.23 -20.95
N THR A 437 -19.16 5.82 -21.95
CA THR A 437 -19.81 5.03 -23.01
C THR A 437 -18.80 4.53 -24.04
N THR A 438 -19.23 3.56 -24.87
CA THR A 438 -18.46 3.07 -26.02
C THR A 438 -18.12 4.14 -27.05
N GLU A 439 -18.86 5.25 -27.05
CA GLU A 439 -18.63 6.44 -27.88
C GLU A 439 -17.71 7.46 -27.19
N ASN A 440 -17.06 7.09 -26.09
CA ASN A 440 -16.16 7.92 -25.30
C ASN A 440 -16.87 9.13 -24.65
N THR A 441 -18.14 9.01 -24.27
CA THR A 441 -18.86 10.09 -23.57
C THR A 441 -18.86 9.86 -22.07
N LEU A 442 -18.43 10.87 -21.30
CA LEU A 442 -18.54 10.90 -19.84
C LEU A 442 -19.90 11.44 -19.42
N LYS A 443 -20.71 10.59 -18.78
CA LYS A 443 -22.08 10.92 -18.32
C LYS A 443 -22.21 10.68 -16.84
N LEU A 444 -23.02 11.48 -16.17
CA LEU A 444 -23.47 11.14 -14.82
C LEU A 444 -24.42 9.93 -14.92
N LYS A 445 -24.16 8.87 -14.16
CA LYS A 445 -24.97 7.64 -14.22
C LYS A 445 -26.40 7.95 -13.80
N ASN A 446 -27.37 7.46 -14.59
CA ASN A 446 -28.81 7.69 -14.42
C ASN A 446 -29.27 9.17 -14.49
N ILE A 447 -28.40 10.10 -14.93
CA ILE A 447 -28.72 11.52 -15.08
C ILE A 447 -28.38 11.92 -16.53
N PRO A 448 -29.27 12.60 -17.28
CA PRO A 448 -29.04 12.94 -18.68
C PRO A 448 -28.05 14.11 -18.87
N LEU A 449 -26.98 14.17 -18.07
CA LEU A 449 -25.94 15.19 -18.13
C LEU A 449 -24.61 14.54 -18.51
N CYS A 450 -23.91 15.13 -19.47
CA CYS A 450 -22.58 14.71 -19.87
C CYS A 450 -21.58 15.87 -19.80
N LEU A 451 -20.30 15.51 -19.70
CA LEU A 451 -19.21 16.46 -19.71
C LEU A 451 -19.03 17.04 -21.12
N ALA A 452 -19.26 18.35 -21.24
CA ALA A 452 -19.16 19.09 -22.48
C ALA A 452 -17.93 19.99 -22.51
N ASN A 453 -17.16 19.89 -23.59
CA ASN A 453 -16.14 20.85 -23.96
C ASN A 453 -16.80 22.17 -24.40
N THR A 454 -16.35 23.29 -23.83
CA THR A 454 -16.86 24.64 -24.11
C THR A 454 -15.88 25.50 -24.91
N GLY A 455 -14.72 24.96 -25.25
CA GLY A 455 -13.68 25.64 -26.02
C GLY A 455 -12.34 25.73 -25.29
N PRO A 456 -11.32 26.30 -25.96
CA PRO A 456 -9.96 26.38 -25.43
C PRO A 456 -9.89 27.32 -24.22
N ASN A 457 -9.21 26.84 -23.17
CA ASN A 457 -9.01 27.52 -21.89
C ASN A 457 -10.33 27.93 -21.20
N ALA A 458 -11.41 27.19 -21.46
CA ALA A 458 -12.72 27.45 -20.89
C ALA A 458 -13.12 26.33 -19.91
N PRO A 459 -13.91 26.65 -18.86
CA PRO A 459 -14.45 25.64 -17.96
C PRO A 459 -15.34 24.63 -18.70
N VAL A 460 -15.08 23.34 -18.49
CA VAL A 460 -16.00 22.29 -18.98
C VAL A 460 -17.31 22.34 -18.19
N LYS A 461 -18.40 21.90 -18.81
CA LYS A 461 -19.74 21.98 -18.20
C LYS A 461 -20.50 20.69 -18.32
N LEU A 462 -21.44 20.47 -17.41
CA LEU A 462 -22.47 19.45 -17.58
C LEU A 462 -23.60 20.02 -18.43
N SER A 463 -23.96 19.30 -19.48
CA SER A 463 -25.00 19.71 -20.42
C SER A 463 -25.77 18.50 -20.93
N GLU A 464 -27.09 18.58 -20.97
CA GLU A 464 -27.95 17.57 -21.58
C GLU A 464 -27.93 17.65 -23.11
N THR A 465 -27.99 18.88 -23.64
CA THR A 465 -28.07 19.11 -25.09
C THR A 465 -26.77 18.75 -25.82
N SER A 466 -25.63 18.88 -25.14
CA SER A 466 -24.32 18.55 -25.71
C SER A 466 -24.10 17.05 -25.87
N CYS A 467 -24.86 16.20 -25.17
CA CYS A 467 -24.65 14.74 -25.18
C CYS A 467 -24.97 14.08 -26.52
N SER A 468 -25.77 14.75 -27.36
CA SER A 468 -26.07 14.30 -28.71
C SER A 468 -25.12 14.89 -29.76
N ILE A 469 -24.14 15.71 -29.34
CA ILE A 469 -23.20 16.41 -30.22
C ILE A 469 -21.79 15.85 -29.97
N PRO A 470 -21.30 14.92 -30.82
CA PRO A 470 -20.03 14.23 -30.59
C PRO A 470 -18.83 15.17 -30.42
N SER A 471 -18.79 16.28 -31.16
CA SER A 471 -17.71 17.26 -31.09
C SER A 471 -17.62 18.03 -29.77
N LEU A 472 -18.66 17.95 -28.94
CA LEU A 472 -18.73 18.61 -27.64
C LEU A 472 -18.62 17.63 -26.47
N SER A 473 -19.02 16.38 -26.63
CA SER A 473 -19.20 15.44 -25.51
C SER A 473 -18.29 14.20 -25.52
N GLN A 474 -17.52 13.97 -26.59
CA GLN A 474 -16.58 12.84 -26.65
C GLN A 474 -15.20 13.22 -26.10
N TRP A 475 -14.73 12.44 -25.11
CA TRP A 475 -13.45 12.56 -24.43
C TRP A 475 -12.68 11.25 -24.55
N GLN A 476 -11.66 11.21 -25.40
CA GLN A 476 -10.92 10.00 -25.74
C GLN A 476 -9.51 10.02 -25.10
N PRO A 477 -9.04 8.89 -24.52
CA PRO A 477 -7.63 8.71 -24.18
C PRO A 477 -6.75 8.76 -25.44
N ILE A 478 -5.76 9.64 -25.49
CA ILE A 478 -4.89 9.81 -26.68
C ILE A 478 -3.39 9.61 -26.41
N SER A 479 -2.97 9.44 -25.17
CA SER A 479 -1.54 9.28 -24.79
C SER A 479 -1.16 7.82 -24.52
N ALA A 480 0.14 7.51 -24.57
CA ALA A 480 0.66 6.20 -24.17
C ALA A 480 0.34 5.84 -22.71
N SER A 481 0.21 6.85 -21.84
CA SER A 481 -0.25 6.69 -20.45
C SER A 481 -1.75 6.35 -20.33
N ASN A 482 -2.53 6.54 -21.40
CA ASN A 482 -4.00 6.49 -21.41
C ASN A 482 -4.68 7.43 -20.39
N MET A 483 -3.99 8.48 -19.94
CA MET A 483 -4.50 9.43 -18.93
C MET A 483 -4.84 10.81 -19.49
N LEU A 484 -4.52 11.10 -20.77
CA LEU A 484 -4.96 12.33 -21.42
C LEU A 484 -6.32 12.14 -22.08
N LEU A 485 -7.37 12.69 -21.46
CA LEU A 485 -8.72 12.70 -22.01
C LEU A 485 -8.90 13.90 -22.95
N ALA A 486 -8.83 13.66 -24.25
CA ALA A 486 -8.94 14.69 -25.28
C ALA A 486 -10.36 14.80 -25.86
N ALA A 487 -10.85 16.03 -25.98
CA ALA A 487 -12.08 16.34 -26.67
C ALA A 487 -11.93 16.09 -28.18
N LYS A 488 -12.89 15.40 -28.78
CA LYS A 488 -12.90 15.15 -30.23
C LYS A 488 -13.29 16.41 -31.02
N SER A 489 -12.32 17.27 -31.28
CA SER A 489 -12.46 18.52 -32.04
C SER A 489 -11.72 18.46 -33.38
N THR A 490 -12.20 19.19 -34.39
CA THR A 490 -11.71 19.12 -35.78
C THR A 490 -10.32 19.69 -36.00
N ASN A 491 -9.80 20.59 -35.15
CA ASN A 491 -8.59 21.36 -35.48
C ASN A 491 -7.60 21.65 -34.34
N ASN A 492 -7.86 21.22 -33.09
CA ASN A 492 -6.91 21.25 -31.97
C ASN A 492 -7.40 20.30 -30.88
N SER A 493 -6.59 19.32 -30.49
CA SER A 493 -6.89 18.39 -29.40
C SER A 493 -6.79 19.12 -28.07
N LEU A 494 -7.95 19.50 -27.51
CA LEU A 494 -8.07 20.03 -26.16
C LEU A 494 -8.17 18.86 -25.19
N CYS A 495 -7.38 18.86 -24.14
CA CYS A 495 -7.43 17.88 -23.07
C CYS A 495 -8.13 18.46 -21.85
N LEU A 496 -8.80 17.57 -21.11
CA LEU A 496 -9.28 17.87 -19.79
C LEU A 496 -8.08 18.23 -18.90
N ASP A 497 -8.21 19.31 -18.14
CA ASP A 497 -7.16 19.86 -17.29
C ASP A 497 -7.78 20.43 -16.00
N VAL A 498 -6.95 20.65 -15.00
CA VAL A 498 -7.33 21.21 -13.69
C VAL A 498 -6.64 22.55 -13.49
N ASP A 499 -7.42 23.58 -13.14
CA ASP A 499 -6.86 24.88 -12.78
C ASP A 499 -6.39 24.94 -11.31
N GLY A 500 -5.83 26.08 -10.90
CA GLY A 500 -5.31 26.26 -9.53
C GLY A 500 -6.38 26.21 -8.43
N ASP A 501 -7.66 26.31 -8.79
CA ASP A 501 -8.80 26.30 -7.87
C ASP A 501 -9.57 24.96 -7.93
N ASN A 502 -8.97 23.91 -8.51
CA ASN A 502 -9.57 22.59 -8.71
C ASN A 502 -10.80 22.57 -9.64
N ASN A 503 -11.01 23.59 -10.49
CA ASN A 503 -12.05 23.53 -11.52
C ASN A 503 -11.54 22.77 -12.75
N LEU A 504 -12.46 22.08 -13.42
CA LEU A 504 -12.13 21.41 -14.68
C LEU A 504 -12.24 22.40 -15.84
N VAL A 505 -11.19 22.43 -16.67
CA VAL A 505 -11.08 23.26 -17.87
C VAL A 505 -10.63 22.41 -19.05
N ALA A 506 -10.83 22.90 -20.27
CA ALA A 506 -10.30 22.28 -21.48
C ALA A 506 -9.12 23.11 -22.00
N THR A 507 -7.90 22.60 -21.97
CA THR A 507 -6.69 23.31 -22.43
C THR A 507 -6.00 22.54 -23.54
N ASN A 508 -4.99 23.10 -24.20
CA ASN A 508 -4.22 22.35 -25.19
C ASN A 508 -3.59 21.12 -24.53
N CYS A 509 -3.71 19.94 -25.16
CA CYS A 509 -3.05 18.74 -24.65
C CYS A 509 -1.53 18.94 -24.54
N LYS A 510 -0.96 18.57 -23.39
CA LYS A 510 0.47 18.66 -23.06
C LYS A 510 1.16 17.32 -23.31
N CYS A 511 2.42 17.31 -23.73
CA CYS A 511 3.23 16.10 -23.88
C CYS A 511 2.65 15.06 -24.86
N VAL A 512 2.18 15.50 -26.04
CA VAL A 512 1.59 14.60 -27.06
C VAL A 512 2.48 14.43 -28.29
N ASN A 513 3.26 15.45 -28.67
CA ASN A 513 3.96 15.49 -29.97
C ASN A 513 5.48 15.60 -29.84
N GLY A 514 6.14 14.51 -29.39
CA GLY A 514 7.61 14.44 -29.39
C GLY A 514 8.30 15.45 -28.47
N GLU A 515 7.58 15.98 -27.47
CA GLU A 515 8.14 16.78 -26.39
C GLU A 515 9.15 15.94 -25.58
N ASP A 516 10.12 16.61 -24.99
CA ASP A 516 11.15 15.97 -24.16
C ASP A 516 10.68 15.82 -22.71
N SER A 517 11.58 15.38 -21.84
CA SER A 517 11.34 15.24 -20.41
C SER A 517 11.16 16.57 -19.67
N SER A 518 11.15 17.74 -20.31
CA SER A 518 10.88 19.02 -19.64
C SER A 518 9.39 19.36 -19.56
N CYS A 519 8.53 18.71 -20.35
CA CYS A 519 7.10 18.97 -20.35
C CYS A 519 6.41 18.40 -19.08
N ASP A 520 5.22 18.93 -18.74
CA ASP A 520 4.45 18.53 -17.56
C ASP A 520 2.95 18.38 -17.89
N PRO A 521 2.45 17.14 -18.06
CA PRO A 521 1.05 16.85 -18.32
C PRO A 521 0.27 16.47 -17.06
N MET A 522 0.87 16.54 -15.86
CA MET A 522 0.30 15.90 -14.66
C MET A 522 -1.07 16.46 -14.24
N SER A 523 -1.34 17.74 -14.52
CA SER A 523 -2.65 18.36 -14.30
C SER A 523 -3.74 17.89 -15.29
N GLN A 524 -3.33 17.25 -16.38
CA GLN A 524 -4.21 16.67 -17.41
C GLN A 524 -4.36 15.16 -17.27
N TRP A 525 -3.75 14.55 -16.26
CA TRP A 525 -3.85 13.11 -16.04
C TRP A 525 -5.13 12.75 -15.30
N PHE A 526 -6.03 12.08 -16.02
CA PHE A 526 -7.25 11.53 -15.47
C PHE A 526 -7.32 10.04 -15.75
N LYS A 527 -7.68 9.27 -14.72
CA LYS A 527 -7.91 7.84 -14.83
C LYS A 527 -9.39 7.54 -14.62
N ILE A 528 -9.97 6.80 -15.56
CA ILE A 528 -11.34 6.29 -15.43
C ILE A 528 -11.25 4.98 -14.65
N VAL A 529 -11.71 5.01 -13.39
CA VAL A 529 -11.55 3.91 -12.44
C VAL A 529 -12.89 3.24 -12.25
N LYS A 530 -12.97 1.94 -12.56
CA LYS A 530 -14.18 1.15 -12.33
C LYS A 530 -14.39 0.94 -10.84
N VAL A 531 -15.64 1.12 -10.41
CA VAL A 531 -16.07 0.84 -9.04
C VAL A 531 -17.33 -0.04 -9.03
N ASN A 532 -17.31 -1.06 -8.19
CA ASN A 532 -18.42 -1.97 -7.97
C ASN A 532 -19.11 -1.52 -6.68
N LYS A 533 -20.17 -0.74 -6.81
CA LYS A 533 -20.75 -0.02 -5.67
C LYS A 533 -21.51 -0.98 -4.74
N ALA A 534 -20.85 -1.40 -3.67
CA ALA A 534 -21.47 -2.03 -2.50
C ALA A 534 -20.74 -1.55 -1.24
N ASN A 535 -20.72 -0.24 -0.96
CA ASN A 535 -20.37 0.29 0.36
C ASN A 535 -21.02 1.67 0.51
N GLU A 536 -21.98 1.76 1.43
CA GLU A 536 -22.63 3.01 1.86
C GLU A 536 -21.75 3.81 2.83
N ASP A 537 -20.54 3.34 3.15
CA ASP A 537 -19.60 3.98 4.06
C ASP A 537 -18.24 4.21 3.38
N VAL A 538 -18.06 5.37 2.72
CA VAL A 538 -16.74 5.92 2.35
C VAL A 538 -16.65 7.36 2.83
#